data_AF-A0A2V5NQX6-F1
#
_entry.id   AF-A0A2V5NQX6-F1
#
_cell.length_a   1.000
_cell.length_b   1.000
_cell.length_c   1.000
_cell.angle_alpha   90.00
_cell.angle_beta   90.00
_cell.angle_gamma   90.00
#
_symmetry.space_group_name_H-M   'P 1'
#
loop_
_entity.id
_entity.type
_entity.pdbx_description
1 polymer ?
#
loop_
_entity_poly.entity_id
_entity_poly.type
_entity_poly.pdbx_seq_one_letter_code
_entity_poly.pdbx_strand_id
1 'polypeptide(L)'
;MNALSFDGHNFETRPSDPRLGQWLQQFPPAVFSERLYQSIELMERYSIELAVDLSRKLNLADQLGGWRSADELCGLLSFQPRFKFALRWMLERLVESGCAEARNNGESRCYHLRDALWQPDLKALRAIGLSIDPSNAATLDLLDHAASLYVAVASGQQSGDHNLLGPQGVPLWLNYFHNDNLTYAVNNWVGAVLATDHVSTRRTFRILELGAGTGSASEILLQLLAERGLLSR
;
A
#
# COMPACT_ATOMS: atom_id res chain seq x y z
N MET A 1 -2.67 19.39 21.32
CA MET A 1 -2.74 18.20 20.44
C MET A 1 -4.04 18.34 19.68
N ASN A 2 -3.99 18.94 18.49
CA ASN A 2 -5.21 19.16 17.70
C ASN A 2 -5.50 17.88 16.95
N ALA A 3 -6.62 17.22 17.28
CA ALA A 3 -7.20 16.23 16.41
C ALA A 3 -7.41 16.91 15.06
N LEU A 4 -6.71 16.42 14.03
CA LEU A 4 -7.01 16.78 12.65
C LEU A 4 -8.44 16.30 12.43
N SER A 5 -9.38 17.25 12.41
CA SER A 5 -10.71 16.99 11.87
C SER A 5 -10.49 16.52 10.44
N PHE A 6 -10.75 15.25 10.21
CA PHE A 6 -10.58 14.64 8.91
C PHE A 6 -11.69 15.20 8.03
N ASP A 7 -11.37 16.23 7.25
CA ASP A 7 -12.33 16.76 6.27
C ASP A 7 -12.38 15.73 5.14
N GLY A 8 -13.37 14.84 5.22
CA GLY A 8 -13.43 13.58 4.48
C GLY A 8 -13.46 13.74 2.95
N HIS A 9 -13.54 14.96 2.42
CA HIS A 9 -13.97 15.21 1.06
C HIS A 9 -12.95 15.94 0.16
N ASN A 10 -11.92 16.60 0.72
CA ASN A 10 -10.89 17.25 -0.09
C ASN A 10 -9.51 16.63 0.16
N PHE A 11 -8.96 15.97 -0.85
CA PHE A 11 -7.56 15.57 -0.85
C PHE A 11 -6.69 16.78 -1.18
N GLU A 12 -6.00 17.29 -0.17
CA GLU A 12 -4.98 18.33 -0.32
C GLU A 12 -3.62 17.80 0.16
N THR A 13 -2.66 17.73 -0.76
CA THR A 13 -1.27 17.42 -0.41
C THR A 13 -0.53 18.71 -0.13
N ARG A 14 0.13 18.78 1.02
CA ARG A 14 1.16 19.81 1.23
C ARG A 14 2.35 19.51 0.31
N PRO A 15 3.16 20.51 -0.06
CA PRO A 15 4.42 20.24 -0.73
C PRO A 15 5.31 19.34 0.12
N SER A 16 6.14 18.51 -0.52
CA SER A 16 7.14 17.71 0.18
C SER A 16 8.07 18.58 1.05
N ASP A 17 8.51 18.04 2.19
CA ASP A 17 9.48 18.72 3.06
C ASP A 17 10.79 18.98 2.29
N PRO A 18 11.28 20.22 2.19
CA PRO A 18 12.50 20.53 1.45
C PRO A 18 13.74 19.74 1.90
N ARG A 19 13.75 19.25 3.15
CA ARG A 19 14.82 18.38 3.68
C ARG A 19 14.88 17.02 2.98
N LEU A 20 13.75 16.50 2.49
CA LEU A 20 13.71 15.26 1.70
C LEU A 20 14.57 15.39 0.44
N GLY A 21 14.48 16.55 -0.24
CA GLY A 21 15.28 16.84 -1.42
C GLY A 21 16.78 16.77 -1.15
N GLN A 22 17.24 17.11 0.06
CA GLN A 22 18.66 16.98 0.44
C GLN A 22 19.10 15.53 0.61
N TRP A 23 18.22 14.68 1.14
CA TRP A 23 18.55 13.27 1.39
C TRP A 23 18.50 12.44 0.12
N LEU A 24 17.73 12.89 -0.88
CA LEU A 24 17.47 12.14 -2.11
C LEU A 24 18.35 12.59 -3.29
N GLN A 25 19.31 13.50 -3.09
CA GLN A 25 20.15 14.06 -4.16
C GLN A 25 20.97 13.03 -4.93
N GLN A 26 21.25 11.88 -4.31
CA GLN A 26 22.01 10.77 -4.93
C GLN A 26 21.16 9.89 -5.85
N PHE A 27 19.84 10.06 -5.86
CA PHE A 27 18.92 9.32 -6.72
C PHE A 27 18.48 10.18 -7.91
N PRO A 28 18.08 9.56 -9.04
CA PRO A 28 17.56 10.31 -10.17
C PRO A 28 16.33 11.14 -9.76
N PRO A 29 16.27 12.45 -10.09
CA PRO A 29 15.13 13.30 -9.73
C PRO A 29 13.79 12.81 -10.30
N ALA A 30 13.83 12.06 -11.41
CA ALA A 30 12.65 11.46 -12.01
C ALA A 30 12.01 10.37 -11.12
N VAL A 31 12.82 9.69 -10.29
CA VAL A 31 12.37 8.62 -9.39
C VAL A 31 11.72 9.22 -8.15
N PHE A 32 12.38 10.21 -7.54
CA PHE A 32 11.90 10.89 -6.33
C PHE A 32 11.37 12.29 -6.67
N SER A 33 10.16 12.34 -7.21
CA SER A 33 9.52 13.57 -7.66
C SER A 33 8.42 14.03 -6.70
N GLU A 34 7.98 15.29 -6.86
CA GLU A 34 6.80 15.79 -6.15
C GLU A 34 5.54 14.97 -6.50
N ARG A 35 5.44 14.47 -7.74
CA ARG A 35 4.34 13.58 -8.15
C ARG A 35 4.35 12.26 -7.37
N LEU A 36 5.53 11.67 -7.16
CA LEU A 36 5.65 10.49 -6.29
C LEU A 36 5.15 10.82 -4.89
N TYR A 37 5.64 11.92 -4.31
CA TYR A 37 5.26 12.30 -2.95
C TYR A 37 3.73 12.42 -2.81
N GLN A 38 3.10 13.16 -3.72
CA GLN A 38 1.64 13.30 -3.76
C GLN A 38 0.93 11.96 -3.99
N SER A 39 1.50 11.08 -4.82
CA SER A 39 0.95 9.75 -5.06
C SER A 39 1.00 8.86 -3.81
N ILE A 40 2.09 8.91 -3.04
CA ILE A 40 2.21 8.16 -1.77
C ILE A 40 1.20 8.66 -0.74
N GLU A 41 1.10 9.98 -0.54
CA GLU A 41 0.09 10.58 0.35
C GLU A 41 -1.34 10.19 -0.08
N LEU A 42 -1.59 10.12 -1.39
CA LEU A 42 -2.86 9.63 -1.92
C LEU A 42 -3.07 8.16 -1.60
N MET A 43 -2.07 7.28 -1.78
CA MET A 43 -2.22 5.85 -1.48
C MET A 43 -2.54 5.62 0.01
N GLU A 44 -1.92 6.38 0.91
CA GLU A 44 -2.25 6.35 2.33
C GLU A 44 -3.72 6.75 2.56
N ARG A 45 -4.17 7.86 1.94
CA ARG A 45 -5.58 8.31 2.02
C ARG A 45 -6.54 7.30 1.41
N TYR A 46 -6.20 6.71 0.27
CA TYR A 46 -6.98 5.70 -0.43
C TYR A 46 -7.16 4.46 0.44
N SER A 47 -6.10 4.03 1.13
CA SER A 47 -6.16 2.87 2.03
C SER A 47 -7.14 3.08 3.19
N ILE A 48 -7.24 4.31 3.71
CA ILE A 48 -8.21 4.68 4.76
C ILE A 48 -9.64 4.66 4.20
N GLU A 49 -9.90 5.29 3.04
CA GLU A 49 -11.22 5.24 2.39
C GLU A 49 -11.65 3.81 2.08
N LEU A 50 -10.70 2.97 1.66
CA LEU A 50 -10.92 1.56 1.38
C LEU A 50 -11.29 0.80 2.66
N ALA A 51 -10.59 1.07 3.76
CA ALA A 51 -10.91 0.47 5.06
C ALA A 51 -12.30 0.89 5.56
N VAL A 52 -12.72 2.13 5.34
CA VAL A 52 -14.08 2.59 5.66
C VAL A 52 -15.12 1.90 4.79
N ASP A 53 -14.92 1.86 3.47
CA ASP A 53 -15.81 1.16 2.53
C ASP A 53 -15.98 -0.32 2.89
N LEU A 54 -14.86 -1.00 3.14
CA LEU A 54 -14.86 -2.40 3.55
C LEU A 54 -15.53 -2.61 4.90
N SER A 55 -15.32 -1.70 5.87
CA SER A 55 -15.97 -1.77 7.18
C SER A 55 -17.49 -1.68 7.07
N ARG A 56 -18.00 -0.89 6.12
CA ARG A 56 -19.44 -0.82 5.81
C ARG A 56 -19.91 -2.11 5.13
N LYS A 57 -19.20 -2.59 4.09
CA LYS A 57 -19.56 -3.83 3.36
C LYS A 57 -19.54 -5.08 4.25
N LEU A 58 -18.70 -5.09 5.27
CA LEU A 58 -18.56 -6.19 6.23
C LEU A 58 -19.43 -6.00 7.49
N ASN A 59 -20.27 -4.96 7.54
CA ASN A 59 -21.16 -4.65 8.67
C ASN A 59 -20.42 -4.51 10.02
N LEU A 60 -19.21 -3.94 10.00
CA LEU A 60 -18.41 -3.77 11.22
C LEU A 60 -18.95 -2.67 12.13
N ALA A 61 -19.57 -1.63 11.55
CA ALA A 61 -19.98 -0.43 12.28
C ALA A 61 -20.90 -0.76 13.47
N ASP A 62 -21.90 -1.61 13.25
CA ASP A 62 -22.88 -1.99 14.26
C ASP A 62 -22.26 -2.79 15.42
N GLN A 63 -21.14 -3.48 15.17
CA GLN A 63 -20.47 -4.31 16.17
C GLN A 63 -19.44 -3.52 16.99
N LEU A 64 -18.97 -2.39 16.47
CA LEU A 64 -17.92 -1.57 17.07
C LEU A 64 -18.44 -0.44 17.97
N GLY A 65 -19.74 -0.40 18.25
CA GLY A 65 -20.31 0.44 19.31
C GLY A 65 -19.85 0.03 20.72
N GLY A 66 -19.33 -1.20 20.87
CA GLY A 66 -18.62 -1.66 22.06
C GLY A 66 -17.15 -1.95 21.76
N TRP A 67 -16.34 -2.14 22.80
CA TRP A 67 -14.95 -2.59 22.64
C TRP A 67 -14.91 -4.05 22.19
N ARG A 68 -14.34 -4.32 21.01
CA ARG A 68 -14.26 -5.67 20.43
C ARG A 68 -12.88 -5.99 19.87
N SER A 69 -12.40 -7.21 20.07
CA SER A 69 -11.22 -7.73 19.39
C SER A 69 -11.55 -8.24 17.98
N ALA A 70 -10.53 -8.40 17.13
CA ALA A 70 -10.73 -8.99 15.80
C ALA A 70 -11.24 -10.44 15.85
N ASP A 71 -10.84 -11.22 16.87
CA ASP A 71 -11.33 -12.58 17.07
C ASP A 71 -12.82 -12.57 17.46
N GLU A 72 -13.25 -11.68 18.36
CA GLU A 72 -14.67 -11.52 18.72
C GLU A 72 -15.51 -11.10 17.51
N LEU A 73 -15.03 -10.15 16.70
CA LEU A 73 -15.72 -9.71 15.49
C LEU A 73 -15.85 -10.83 14.46
N CYS A 74 -14.81 -11.65 14.27
CA CYS A 74 -14.91 -12.81 13.38
C CYS A 74 -15.99 -13.79 13.86
N GLY A 75 -16.09 -14.03 15.17
CA GLY A 75 -17.14 -14.87 15.75
C GLY A 75 -18.54 -14.28 15.54
N LEU A 76 -18.74 -13.00 15.87
CA LEU A 76 -20.03 -12.32 15.78
C LEU A 76 -20.55 -12.23 14.34
N LEU A 77 -19.65 -11.97 13.38
CA LEU A 77 -19.98 -11.79 11.97
C LEU A 77 -19.84 -13.08 11.15
N SER A 78 -19.58 -14.21 11.81
CA SER A 78 -19.38 -15.52 11.17
C SER A 78 -18.30 -15.50 10.08
N PHE A 79 -17.24 -14.72 10.28
CA PHE A 79 -16.08 -14.73 9.40
C PHE A 79 -15.20 -15.95 9.69
N GLN A 80 -14.50 -16.43 8.68
CA GLN A 80 -13.51 -17.48 8.88
C GLN A 80 -12.38 -16.99 9.82
N PRO A 81 -11.86 -17.83 10.74
CA PRO A 81 -10.92 -17.38 11.78
C PRO A 81 -9.64 -16.71 11.25
N ARG A 82 -9.17 -17.12 10.07
CA ARG A 82 -7.96 -16.54 9.44
C ARG A 82 -8.18 -15.10 8.95
N PHE A 83 -9.42 -14.67 8.75
CA PHE A 83 -9.71 -13.31 8.29
C PHE A 83 -9.33 -12.23 9.32
N LYS A 84 -9.12 -12.61 10.58
CA LYS A 84 -8.69 -11.69 11.65
C LYS A 84 -7.45 -10.88 11.32
N PHE A 85 -6.53 -11.38 10.49
CA PHE A 85 -5.33 -10.63 10.09
C PHE A 85 -5.67 -9.45 9.18
N ALA A 86 -6.48 -9.68 8.15
CA ALA A 86 -6.99 -8.62 7.28
C ALA A 86 -7.90 -7.66 8.05
N LEU A 87 -8.73 -8.19 8.95
CA LEU A 87 -9.59 -7.39 9.82
C LEU A 87 -8.78 -6.48 10.74
N ARG A 88 -7.71 -6.98 11.38
CA ARG A 88 -6.82 -6.14 12.18
C ARG A 88 -6.22 -5.00 11.36
N TRP A 89 -5.71 -5.29 10.17
CA TRP A 89 -5.16 -4.25 9.29
C TRP A 89 -6.20 -3.15 9.00
N MET A 90 -7.44 -3.52 8.65
CA MET A 90 -8.52 -2.53 8.42
C MET A 90 -8.82 -1.72 9.68
N LEU A 91 -8.90 -2.36 10.84
CA LEU A 91 -9.17 -1.68 12.10
C LEU A 91 -8.06 -0.70 12.48
N GLU A 92 -6.79 -1.02 12.20
CA GLU A 92 -5.69 -0.07 12.40
C GLU A 92 -5.80 1.14 11.46
N ARG A 93 -6.23 0.97 10.19
CA ARG A 93 -6.52 2.11 9.30
C ARG A 93 -7.60 3.03 9.87
N LEU A 94 -8.65 2.46 10.48
CA LEU A 94 -9.68 3.25 11.16
C LEU A 94 -9.12 4.00 12.38
N VAL A 95 -8.20 3.39 13.13
CA VAL A 95 -7.54 4.05 14.27
C VAL A 95 -6.64 5.20 13.80
N GLU A 96 -5.86 5.00 12.75
CA GLU A 96 -4.98 6.01 12.16
C GLU A 96 -5.74 7.21 11.60
N SER A 97 -6.92 6.96 11.00
CA SER A 97 -7.82 8.04 10.56
C SER A 97 -8.45 8.82 11.72
N GLY A 98 -8.36 8.29 12.93
CA GLY A 98 -9.03 8.81 14.09
C GLY A 98 -10.54 8.54 14.15
N CYS A 99 -11.06 7.61 13.35
CA CYS A 99 -12.45 7.17 13.43
C CYS A 99 -12.66 6.14 14.55
N ALA A 100 -11.62 5.38 14.88
CA ALA A 100 -11.64 4.36 15.91
C ALA A 100 -10.58 4.62 17.00
N GLU A 101 -10.79 3.98 18.14
CA GLU A 101 -9.79 3.81 19.18
C GLU A 101 -9.37 2.36 19.28
N ALA A 102 -8.13 2.14 19.71
CA ALA A 102 -7.62 0.83 20.08
C ALA A 102 -7.07 0.87 21.50
N ARG A 103 -7.27 -0.23 22.24
CA ARG A 103 -6.64 -0.47 23.54
C ARG A 103 -6.22 -1.93 23.66
N ASN A 104 -5.22 -2.19 24.48
CA ASN A 104 -4.82 -3.55 24.83
C ASN A 104 -5.62 -4.00 26.06
N ASN A 105 -6.30 -5.13 25.96
CA ASN A 105 -7.00 -5.78 27.05
C ASN A 105 -6.34 -7.14 27.30
N GLY A 106 -5.25 -7.13 28.07
CA GLY A 106 -4.39 -8.30 28.24
C GLY A 106 -3.69 -8.68 26.93
N GLU A 107 -3.94 -9.89 26.44
CA GLU A 107 -3.31 -10.43 25.23
C GLU A 107 -3.98 -9.97 23.92
N SER A 108 -5.14 -9.31 24.01
CA SER A 108 -5.94 -8.94 22.84
C SER A 108 -6.01 -7.43 22.66
N ARG A 109 -5.89 -6.98 21.40
CA ARG A 109 -6.16 -5.61 20.99
C ARG A 109 -7.64 -5.47 20.65
N CYS A 110 -8.32 -4.56 21.34
CA CYS A 110 -9.74 -4.26 21.17
C CYS A 110 -9.92 -2.88 20.56
N TYR A 111 -10.97 -2.74 19.75
CA TYR A 111 -11.29 -1.55 18.97
C TYR A 111 -12.69 -1.06 19.28
N HIS A 112 -12.92 0.24 19.14
CA HIS A 112 -14.20 0.90 19.34
C HIS A 112 -14.32 2.08 18.38
N LEU A 113 -15.46 2.26 17.73
CA LEU A 113 -15.71 3.43 16.88
C LEU A 113 -16.06 4.63 17.74
N ARG A 114 -15.36 5.75 17.53
CA ARG A 114 -15.69 7.03 18.18
C ARG A 114 -16.89 7.69 17.54
N ASP A 115 -16.90 7.66 16.21
CA ASP A 115 -17.84 8.37 15.37
C ASP A 115 -18.44 7.44 14.32
N ALA A 116 -19.56 7.86 13.73
CA ALA A 116 -20.13 7.15 12.59
C ALA A 116 -19.16 7.16 11.40
N LEU A 117 -19.04 6.02 10.71
CA LEU A 117 -18.27 5.92 9.47
C LEU A 117 -18.86 6.87 8.40
N TRP A 118 -18.00 7.69 7.78
CA TRP A 118 -18.41 8.53 6.66
C TRP A 118 -18.73 7.71 5.40
N GLN A 119 -19.25 8.38 4.38
CA GLN A 119 -19.46 7.77 3.07
C GLN A 119 -18.18 7.93 2.24
N PRO A 120 -17.49 6.83 1.89
CA PRO A 120 -16.23 6.92 1.17
C PRO A 120 -16.43 7.29 -0.30
N ASP A 121 -15.47 8.03 -0.86
CA ASP A 121 -15.44 8.40 -2.29
C ASP A 121 -14.16 7.91 -2.98
N LEU A 122 -14.06 6.58 -3.09
CA LEU A 122 -12.96 5.90 -3.78
C LEU A 122 -12.86 6.33 -5.25
N LYS A 123 -13.98 6.65 -5.90
CA LYS A 123 -14.00 7.07 -7.31
C LYS A 123 -13.34 8.44 -7.49
N ALA A 124 -13.65 9.41 -6.64
CA ALA A 124 -13.01 10.71 -6.68
C ALA A 124 -11.50 10.61 -6.39
N LEU A 125 -11.11 9.87 -5.34
CA LEU A 125 -9.68 9.70 -5.04
C LEU A 125 -8.93 8.97 -6.15
N ARG A 126 -9.54 7.96 -6.77
CA ARG A 126 -8.96 7.28 -7.93
C ARG A 126 -8.74 8.27 -9.09
N ALA A 127 -9.72 9.11 -9.39
CA ALA A 127 -9.59 10.13 -10.42
C ALA A 127 -8.47 11.13 -10.11
N ILE A 128 -8.35 11.55 -8.85
CA ILE A 128 -7.26 12.43 -8.38
C ILE A 128 -5.91 11.73 -8.58
N GLY A 129 -5.76 10.47 -8.19
CA GLY A 129 -4.51 9.73 -8.36
C GLY A 129 -4.05 9.59 -9.81
N LEU A 130 -4.99 9.31 -10.71
CA LEU A 130 -4.70 9.26 -12.14
C LEU A 130 -4.37 10.65 -12.72
N SER A 131 -4.87 11.73 -12.12
CA SER A 131 -4.52 13.10 -12.50
C SER A 131 -3.13 13.53 -12.00
N ILE A 132 -2.69 13.01 -10.84
CA ILE A 132 -1.33 13.21 -10.33
C ILE A 132 -0.33 12.51 -11.25
N ASP A 133 -0.56 11.23 -11.51
CA ASP A 133 0.23 10.44 -12.46
C ASP A 133 -0.56 9.20 -12.95
N PRO A 134 -0.69 8.97 -14.27
CA PRO A 134 -1.38 7.78 -14.81
C PRO A 134 -0.78 6.45 -14.37
N SER A 135 0.52 6.41 -14.03
CA SER A 135 1.18 5.19 -13.55
C SER A 135 0.62 4.65 -12.23
N ASN A 136 -0.08 5.48 -11.46
CA ASN A 136 -0.78 5.06 -10.25
C ASN A 136 -1.87 4.01 -10.51
N ALA A 137 -2.31 3.85 -11.76
CA ALA A 137 -3.32 2.87 -12.15
C ALA A 137 -2.97 1.45 -11.69
N ALA A 138 -1.70 1.03 -11.82
CA ALA A 138 -1.28 -0.32 -11.44
C ALA A 138 -1.51 -0.62 -9.95
N THR A 139 -1.19 0.34 -9.07
CA THR A 139 -1.43 0.22 -7.63
C THR A 139 -2.92 0.28 -7.30
N LEU A 140 -3.66 1.21 -7.90
CA LEU A 140 -5.09 1.37 -7.63
C LEU A 140 -5.89 0.16 -8.12
N ASP A 141 -5.55 -0.42 -9.28
CA ASP A 141 -6.18 -1.64 -9.81
C ASP A 141 -5.98 -2.85 -8.91
N LEU A 142 -4.77 -3.02 -8.39
CA LEU A 142 -4.47 -4.09 -7.45
C LEU A 142 -5.25 -3.93 -6.14
N LEU A 143 -5.30 -2.70 -5.59
CA LEU A 143 -6.06 -2.40 -4.37
C LEU A 143 -7.56 -2.64 -4.56
N ASP A 144 -8.12 -2.19 -5.69
CA ASP A 144 -9.53 -2.38 -6.02
C ASP A 144 -9.90 -3.85 -6.19
N HIS A 145 -9.05 -4.61 -6.90
CA HIS A 145 -9.21 -6.05 -7.04
C HIS A 145 -9.16 -6.74 -5.68
N ALA A 146 -8.12 -6.46 -4.87
CA ALA A 146 -7.98 -7.04 -3.55
C ALA A 146 -9.22 -6.76 -2.68
N ALA A 147 -9.68 -5.50 -2.63
CA ALA A 147 -10.85 -5.10 -1.86
C ALA A 147 -12.14 -5.78 -2.31
N SER A 148 -12.31 -6.01 -3.62
CA SER A 148 -13.49 -6.70 -4.17
C SER A 148 -13.68 -8.11 -3.60
N LEU A 149 -12.58 -8.75 -3.16
CA LEU A 149 -12.57 -10.11 -2.64
C LEU A 149 -12.91 -10.20 -1.15
N TYR A 150 -12.84 -9.09 -0.40
CA TYR A 150 -12.87 -9.13 1.07
C TYR A 150 -14.13 -9.78 1.63
N VAL A 151 -15.30 -9.54 1.06
CA VAL A 151 -16.57 -10.11 1.55
C VAL A 151 -16.61 -11.64 1.35
N ALA A 152 -16.22 -12.11 0.17
CA ALA A 152 -16.18 -13.54 -0.15
C ALA A 152 -15.07 -14.27 0.63
N VAL A 153 -13.93 -13.60 0.86
CA VAL A 153 -12.84 -14.12 1.68
C VAL A 153 -13.24 -14.13 3.15
N ALA A 154 -13.89 -13.09 3.67
CA ALA A 154 -14.34 -13.05 5.06
C ALA A 154 -15.28 -14.21 5.39
N SER A 155 -16.21 -14.53 4.50
CA SER A 155 -17.14 -15.65 4.64
C SER A 155 -16.53 -17.03 4.31
N GLY A 156 -15.27 -17.09 3.86
CA GLY A 156 -14.61 -18.34 3.46
C GLY A 156 -15.12 -18.94 2.14
N GLN A 157 -15.95 -18.21 1.38
CA GLN A 157 -16.43 -18.62 0.06
C GLN A 157 -15.32 -18.60 -0.99
N GLN A 158 -14.32 -17.74 -0.80
CA GLN A 158 -13.17 -17.60 -1.68
C GLN A 158 -11.86 -17.57 -0.89
N SER A 159 -10.78 -18.01 -1.54
CA SER A 159 -9.42 -17.88 -1.02
C SER A 159 -8.78 -16.60 -1.55
N GLY A 160 -8.25 -15.77 -0.66
CA GLY A 160 -7.50 -14.56 -1.04
C GLY A 160 -6.30 -14.91 -1.93
N ASP A 161 -5.50 -15.88 -1.50
CA ASP A 161 -4.30 -16.33 -2.22
C ASP A 161 -4.65 -16.83 -3.63
N HIS A 162 -5.73 -17.61 -3.78
CA HIS A 162 -6.11 -18.13 -5.10
C HIS A 162 -6.58 -17.02 -6.04
N ASN A 163 -7.24 -15.99 -5.53
CA ASN A 163 -7.75 -14.89 -6.35
C ASN A 163 -6.66 -13.83 -6.65
N LEU A 164 -5.71 -13.63 -5.75
CA LEU A 164 -4.58 -12.72 -5.93
C LEU A 164 -3.44 -13.35 -6.74
N LEU A 165 -3.22 -14.67 -6.62
CA LEU A 165 -2.16 -15.40 -7.33
C LEU A 165 -2.71 -16.26 -8.48
N GLY A 166 -4.00 -16.14 -8.77
CA GLY A 166 -4.66 -16.80 -9.90
C GLY A 166 -4.62 -15.95 -11.18
N PRO A 167 -5.30 -16.41 -12.25
CA PRO A 167 -5.25 -15.78 -13.58
C PRO A 167 -5.65 -14.31 -13.62
N GLN A 168 -6.52 -13.86 -12.71
CA GLN A 168 -6.95 -12.46 -12.64
C GLN A 168 -5.98 -11.59 -11.84
N GLY A 169 -5.40 -12.12 -10.76
CA GLY A 169 -4.51 -11.36 -9.88
C GLY A 169 -3.06 -11.29 -10.37
N VAL A 170 -2.54 -12.33 -11.03
CA VAL A 170 -1.16 -12.35 -11.52
C VAL A 170 -0.84 -11.15 -12.42
N PRO A 171 -1.64 -10.81 -13.45
CA PRO A 171 -1.38 -9.62 -14.26
C PRO A 171 -1.32 -8.31 -13.45
N LEU A 172 -2.12 -8.18 -12.39
CA LEU A 172 -2.11 -7.01 -11.52
C LEU A 172 -0.80 -6.92 -10.73
N TRP A 173 -0.29 -8.05 -10.23
CA TRP A 173 1.02 -8.09 -9.59
C TRP A 173 2.15 -7.76 -10.56
N LEU A 174 2.09 -8.25 -11.80
CA LEU A 174 3.08 -7.92 -12.82
C LEU A 174 3.13 -6.41 -13.08
N ASN A 175 1.97 -5.77 -13.21
CA ASN A 175 1.87 -4.33 -13.39
C ASN A 175 2.33 -3.57 -12.14
N TYR A 176 1.91 -4.02 -10.96
CA TYR A 176 2.29 -3.38 -9.69
C TYR A 176 3.80 -3.41 -9.47
N PHE A 177 4.46 -4.53 -9.75
CA PHE A 177 5.90 -4.69 -9.58
C PHE A 177 6.75 -4.14 -10.74
N HIS A 178 6.11 -3.59 -11.78
CA HIS A 178 6.80 -3.03 -12.95
C HIS A 178 7.50 -1.70 -12.63
N ASN A 179 8.59 -1.40 -13.35
CA ASN A 179 9.30 -0.12 -13.22
C ASN A 179 8.49 1.09 -13.69
N ASP A 180 7.40 0.87 -14.43
CA ASP A 180 6.45 1.92 -14.83
C ASP A 180 5.46 2.29 -13.72
N ASN A 181 5.34 1.49 -12.66
CA ASN A 181 4.50 1.85 -11.51
C ASN A 181 5.26 2.80 -10.59
N LEU A 182 4.94 4.09 -10.64
CA LEU A 182 5.62 5.14 -9.89
C LEU A 182 5.76 4.84 -8.39
N THR A 183 4.69 4.39 -7.74
CA THR A 183 4.70 4.15 -6.29
C THR A 183 5.52 2.92 -5.89
N TYR A 184 5.83 2.03 -6.84
CA TYR A 184 6.63 0.84 -6.59
C TYR A 184 8.09 0.99 -7.06
N ALA A 185 8.30 1.60 -8.22
CA ALA A 185 9.59 1.68 -8.92
C ALA A 185 10.73 2.19 -8.03
N VAL A 186 10.42 3.10 -7.10
CA VAL A 186 11.37 3.63 -6.10
C VAL A 186 12.13 2.53 -5.35
N ASN A 187 11.48 1.40 -5.04
CA ASN A 187 12.09 0.28 -4.35
C ASN A 187 13.18 -0.39 -5.19
N ASN A 188 12.92 -0.56 -6.49
CA ASN A 188 13.86 -1.13 -7.46
C ASN A 188 15.06 -0.21 -7.65
N TRP A 189 14.80 1.10 -7.81
CA TRP A 189 15.84 2.10 -7.99
C TRP A 189 16.78 2.24 -6.80
N VAL A 190 16.25 2.26 -5.57
CA VAL A 190 17.09 2.40 -4.37
C VAL A 190 18.07 1.23 -4.25
N GLY A 191 17.58 0.01 -4.41
CA GLY A 191 18.42 -1.19 -4.35
C GLY A 191 19.48 -1.20 -5.45
N ALA A 192 19.10 -0.87 -6.68
CA ALA A 192 19.98 -0.89 -7.84
C ALA A 192 21.09 0.17 -7.76
N VAL A 193 20.77 1.41 -7.34
CA VAL A 193 21.75 2.49 -7.15
C VAL A 193 22.78 2.09 -6.09
N LEU A 194 22.32 1.66 -4.91
CA LEU A 194 23.21 1.28 -3.81
C LEU A 194 24.10 0.08 -4.17
N ALA A 195 23.55 -0.93 -4.85
CA ALA A 195 24.32 -2.08 -5.31
C ALA A 195 25.38 -1.67 -6.34
N THR A 196 25.02 -0.82 -7.30
CA THR A 196 25.93 -0.32 -8.34
C THR A 196 27.05 0.54 -7.73
N ASP A 197 26.73 1.43 -6.78
CA ASP A 197 27.71 2.22 -6.04
C ASP A 197 28.70 1.32 -5.30
N HIS A 198 28.20 0.29 -4.62
CA HIS A 198 29.02 -0.64 -3.84
C HIS A 198 30.02 -1.44 -4.69
N VAL A 199 29.67 -1.77 -5.93
CA VAL A 199 30.54 -2.56 -6.82
C VAL A 199 31.39 -1.70 -7.76
N SER A 200 31.13 -0.40 -7.85
CA SER A 200 31.78 0.53 -8.81
C SER A 200 33.31 0.53 -8.80
N THR A 201 33.94 0.25 -7.65
CA THR A 201 35.40 0.23 -7.49
C THR A 201 36.01 -1.17 -7.64
N ARG A 202 35.18 -2.20 -7.84
CA ARG A 202 35.61 -3.60 -7.90
C ARG A 202 35.86 -4.02 -9.35
N ARG A 203 37.03 -4.61 -9.61
CA ARG A 203 37.37 -5.18 -10.92
C ARG A 203 36.54 -6.39 -11.29
N THR A 204 36.12 -7.17 -10.29
CA THR A 204 35.26 -8.35 -10.46
C THR A 204 34.29 -8.42 -9.29
N PHE A 205 33.06 -8.83 -9.56
CA PHE A 205 32.01 -8.98 -8.56
C PHE A 205 31.06 -10.11 -8.94
N ARG A 206 30.30 -10.60 -7.96
CA ARG A 206 29.22 -11.57 -8.14
C ARG A 206 28.01 -11.04 -7.39
N ILE A 207 26.86 -11.03 -8.04
CA ILE A 207 25.59 -10.57 -7.47
C ILE A 207 24.64 -11.75 -7.47
N LEU A 208 23.93 -11.95 -6.35
CA LEU A 208 22.84 -12.90 -6.21
C LEU A 208 21.60 -12.13 -5.82
N GLU A 209 20.55 -12.23 -6.63
CA GLU A 209 19.24 -11.67 -6.32
C GLU A 209 18.30 -12.78 -5.85
N LEU A 210 17.78 -12.66 -4.64
CA LEU A 210 16.84 -13.62 -4.06
C LEU A 210 15.42 -13.12 -4.30
N GLY A 211 14.56 -13.97 -4.85
CA GLY A 211 13.16 -13.59 -5.10
C GLY A 211 13.01 -12.51 -6.15
N ALA A 212 13.83 -12.53 -7.22
CA ALA A 212 13.83 -11.54 -8.30
C ALA A 212 12.47 -11.37 -8.99
N GLY A 213 11.55 -12.34 -8.83
CA GLY A 213 10.22 -12.30 -9.41
C GLY A 213 10.31 -12.19 -10.93
N THR A 214 9.72 -11.12 -11.47
CA THR A 214 9.75 -10.83 -12.92
C THR A 214 10.96 -10.01 -13.37
N GLY A 215 11.86 -9.66 -12.45
CA GLY A 215 13.14 -9.05 -12.79
C GLY A 215 13.14 -7.53 -12.91
N SER A 216 12.12 -6.81 -12.44
CA SER A 216 12.08 -5.33 -12.52
C SER A 216 13.27 -4.67 -11.80
N ALA A 217 13.67 -5.17 -10.63
CA ALA A 217 14.87 -4.68 -9.95
C ALA A 217 16.15 -5.07 -10.69
N SER A 218 16.21 -6.30 -11.22
CA SER A 218 17.32 -6.79 -12.06
C SER A 218 17.52 -5.90 -13.28
N GLU A 219 16.44 -5.48 -13.94
CA GLU A 219 16.46 -4.61 -15.11
C GLU A 219 17.14 -3.27 -14.80
N ILE A 220 16.71 -2.57 -13.74
CA ILE A 220 17.32 -1.29 -13.34
C ILE A 220 18.78 -1.48 -12.93
N LEU A 221 19.10 -2.56 -12.21
CA LEU A 221 20.48 -2.86 -11.84
C LEU A 221 21.37 -3.08 -13.06
N LEU A 222 20.93 -3.89 -14.03
CA LEU A 222 21.68 -4.15 -15.26
C LEU A 222 21.85 -2.88 -16.09
N GLN A 223 20.81 -2.05 -16.18
CA GLN A 223 20.89 -0.74 -16.82
C GLN A 223 21.98 0.13 -16.18
N LEU A 224 21.96 0.29 -14.85
CA LEU A 224 22.93 1.11 -14.13
C LEU A 224 24.37 0.56 -14.23
N LEU A 225 24.54 -0.77 -14.17
CA LEU A 225 25.83 -1.40 -14.40
C LEU A 225 26.34 -1.13 -15.84
N ALA A 226 25.45 -1.18 -16.84
CA ALA A 226 25.80 -0.88 -18.23
C ALA A 226 26.21 0.58 -18.41
N GLU A 227 25.42 1.52 -17.88
CA GLU A 227 25.67 2.97 -17.94
C GLU A 227 27.01 3.35 -17.32
N ARG A 228 27.45 2.62 -16.28
CA ARG A 228 28.75 2.81 -15.63
C ARG A 228 29.90 2.01 -16.25
N GLY A 229 29.64 1.28 -17.33
CA GLY A 229 30.66 0.46 -17.99
C GLY A 229 31.17 -0.71 -17.15
N LEU A 230 30.35 -1.20 -16.21
CA LEU A 230 30.68 -2.31 -15.29
C LEU A 230 30.29 -3.68 -15.84
N LEU A 231 29.54 -3.72 -16.94
CA LEU A 231 29.24 -4.96 -17.67
C LEU A 231 30.35 -5.26 -18.68
N SER A 232 30.81 -6.51 -18.73
CA SER A 232 31.71 -6.99 -19.79
C SER A 232 31.01 -6.89 -21.14
N ARG A 233 31.69 -6.32 -22.13
CA ARG A 233 31.26 -6.37 -23.54
C ARG A 233 31.36 -7.78 -24.11
#